data_AF-A0A9E2ULP2-F1
#
_entry.id   AF-A0A9E2ULP2-F1
#
_cell.length_a   1.000
_cell.length_b   1.000
_cell.length_c   1.000
_cell.angle_alpha   90.00
_cell.angle_beta   90.00
_cell.angle_gamma   90.00
#
_symmetry.space_group_name_H-M   'P 1'
#
loop_
_entity.id
_entity.type
_entity.pdbx_description
1 polymer ?
#
loop_
_entity_poly.entity_id
_entity_poly.type
_entity_poly.pdbx_seq_one_letter_code
_entity_poly.pdbx_strand_id
1 'polypeptide(L)' 'VDAIGINVPQSLEKIKEVIGEIRIIAPDKPILYGGSINEDNAGDYLAIAGLSGLMVGTASLDPVAFARICEKASYDDYVI' A
#
# COMPACT_ATOMS: atom_id res chain seq x y z
N VAL A 1 -20.53 17.33 -0.76
CA VAL A 1 -19.15 16.80 -0.76
C VAL A 1 -19.27 15.31 -0.64
N ASP A 2 -19.32 14.63 -1.78
CA ASP A 2 -19.65 13.21 -1.77
C ASP A 2 -18.40 12.40 -1.43
N ALA A 3 -18.47 11.64 -0.33
CA ALA A 3 -17.44 10.68 0.10
C ALA A 3 -17.48 9.40 -0.76
N ILE A 4 -17.56 9.55 -2.08
CA ILE A 4 -17.60 8.44 -3.04
C ILE A 4 -16.15 8.03 -3.30
N GLY A 5 -15.67 7.03 -2.55
CA GLY A 5 -14.43 6.31 -2.90
C GLY A 5 -13.43 6.06 -1.77
N ILE A 6 -13.66 6.58 -0.55
CA ILE A 6 -12.65 6.50 0.53
C ILE A 6 -12.34 5.06 0.98
N ASN A 7 -13.25 4.09 0.74
CA ASN A 7 -13.10 2.71 1.21
C ASN A 7 -13.06 1.64 0.12
N VAL A 8 -12.95 2.00 -1.17
CA VAL A 8 -12.86 0.99 -2.23
C VAL A 8 -11.39 0.68 -2.52
N PRO A 9 -10.93 -0.57 -2.32
CA PRO A 9 -9.62 -1.03 -2.75
C PRO A 9 -9.42 -0.71 -4.25
N GLN A 10 -8.33 -0.04 -4.60
CA GLN A 10 -8.01 0.23 -6.01
C GLN A 10 -7.42 -1.03 -6.68
N SER A 11 -7.64 -1.17 -7.98
CA SER A 11 -7.09 -2.30 -8.74
C SER A 11 -5.56 -2.21 -8.84
N LEU A 12 -4.91 -3.37 -8.81
CA LEU A 12 -3.45 -3.46 -8.92
C LEU A 12 -2.93 -2.89 -10.25
N GLU A 13 -3.68 -3.05 -11.33
CA GLU A 13 -3.32 -2.52 -12.66
C GLU A 13 -3.25 -0.99 -12.65
N LYS A 14 -4.27 -0.33 -12.06
CA LYS A 14 -4.29 1.13 -12.02
C LYS A 14 -3.16 1.68 -11.15
N ILE A 15 -2.84 1.00 -10.06
CA ILE A 15 -1.73 1.38 -9.19
C ILE A 15 -0.39 1.30 -9.94
N LYS A 16 -0.15 0.22 -10.70
CA LYS A 16 1.07 0.07 -11.51
C LYS A 16 1.23 1.16 -12.56
N GLU A 17 0.15 1.52 -13.25
CA GLU A 17 0.12 2.63 -14.21
C GLU A 17 0.57 3.94 -13.56
N VAL A 18 -0.06 4.30 -12.43
CA VAL A 18 0.23 5.55 -11.71
C VAL A 18 1.64 5.56 -11.12
N ILE A 19 2.15 4.42 -10.63
CA ILE A 19 3.56 4.30 -10.19
C ILE A 19 4.49 4.69 -11.34
N GLY A 20 4.24 4.22 -12.55
CA GLY A 20 5.03 4.57 -13.73
C GLY A 20 5.07 6.08 -13.98
N GLU A 21 3.93 6.74 -13.87
CA GLU A 21 3.83 8.21 -14.03
C GLU A 21 4.57 8.96 -12.92
N ILE A 22 4.41 8.55 -11.65
CA ILE A 22 5.11 9.19 -10.52
C ILE A 22 6.63 9.03 -10.67
N ARG A 23 7.11 7.88 -11.17
CA ARG A 23 8.55 7.62 -11.37
C ARG A 23 9.20 8.54 -12.39
N ILE A 24 8.45 8.99 -13.40
CA ILE A 24 8.95 9.98 -14.37
C ILE A 24 9.27 11.31 -13.66
N ILE A 25 8.47 11.68 -12.65
CA ILE A 25 8.59 12.96 -11.95
C ILE A 25 9.55 12.86 -10.75
N ALA A 26 9.57 11.70 -10.08
CA ALA A 26 10.30 11.48 -8.83
C ALA A 26 11.01 10.11 -8.84
N PRO A 27 12.06 9.93 -9.66
CA PRO A 27 12.67 8.62 -9.94
C PRO A 27 13.13 7.89 -8.67
N ASP A 28 13.78 8.59 -7.74
CA ASP A 28 14.42 7.97 -6.57
C ASP A 28 13.64 8.13 -5.25
N LYS A 29 12.39 8.62 -5.30
CA LYS A 29 11.60 8.89 -4.07
C LYS A 29 10.78 7.66 -3.66
N PRO A 30 10.75 7.26 -2.38
CA PRO A 30 9.85 6.19 -1.95
C PRO A 30 8.40 6.52 -2.32
N ILE A 31 7.66 5.55 -2.89
CA ILE A 31 6.23 5.70 -3.18
C ILE A 31 5.46 4.82 -2.20
N LEU A 32 4.55 5.42 -1.46
CA LEU A 32 3.66 4.72 -0.54
C LEU A 32 2.25 4.68 -1.13
N TYR A 33 1.58 3.54 -1.03
CA TYR A 33 0.16 3.45 -1.34
C TYR A 33 -0.67 3.80 -0.11
N GLY A 34 -1.63 4.72 -0.25
CA GLY A 34 -2.45 5.23 0.85
C GLY A 34 -3.96 5.00 0.69
N GLY A 35 -4.36 4.01 -0.12
CA GLY A 35 -5.77 3.67 -0.30
C GLY A 35 -6.38 2.91 0.89
N SER A 36 -7.54 2.30 0.67
CA SER A 36 -8.30 1.53 1.66
C SER A 36 -7.59 0.23 2.07
N ILE A 37 -6.57 0.36 2.92
CA ILE A 37 -5.73 -0.72 3.41
C ILE A 37 -6.31 -1.30 4.70
N ASN A 38 -6.33 -2.62 4.80
CA ASN A 38 -6.67 -3.38 6.00
C ASN A 38 -5.78 -4.62 6.12
N GLU A 39 -6.00 -5.43 7.15
CA GLU A 39 -5.20 -6.64 7.38
C GLU A 39 -5.36 -7.68 6.26
N ASP A 40 -6.51 -7.73 5.58
CA ASP A 40 -6.77 -8.72 4.54
C ASP A 40 -6.03 -8.42 3.23
N ASN A 41 -5.91 -7.13 2.87
CA ASN A 41 -5.39 -6.71 1.56
C ASN A 41 -3.97 -6.11 1.59
N ALA A 42 -3.40 -5.84 2.76
CA ALA A 42 -2.08 -5.20 2.86
C ALA A 42 -0.98 -5.98 2.12
N GLY A 43 -1.03 -7.31 2.15
CA GLY A 43 -0.06 -8.16 1.46
C GLY A 43 -0.09 -8.00 -0.07
N ASP A 44 -1.29 -7.92 -0.65
CA ASP A 44 -1.46 -7.76 -2.10
C ASP A 44 -0.87 -6.43 -2.58
N TYR A 45 -1.04 -5.37 -1.79
CA TYR A 45 -0.46 -4.06 -2.09
C TYR A 45 1.06 -4.03 -1.87
N LEU A 46 1.58 -4.66 -0.81
CA LEU A 46 3.02 -4.75 -0.56
C LEU A 46 3.76 -5.53 -1.66
N ALA A 47 3.09 -6.49 -2.31
CA ALA A 47 3.65 -7.25 -3.43
C ALA A 47 3.73 -6.44 -4.75
N ILE A 48 3.21 -5.21 -4.80
CA ILE A 48 3.29 -4.37 -6.01
C ILE A 48 4.71 -3.82 -6.17
N ALA A 49 5.41 -4.31 -7.19
CA ALA A 49 6.70 -3.76 -7.60
C ALA A 49 6.63 -2.23 -7.81
N GLY A 50 7.56 -1.50 -7.19
CA GLY A 50 7.68 -0.04 -7.27
C GLY A 50 7.03 0.72 -6.12
N LEU A 51 6.24 0.05 -5.27
CA LEU A 51 5.87 0.56 -3.95
C LEU A 51 6.99 0.29 -2.94
N SER A 52 7.15 1.23 -2.02
CA SER A 52 8.10 1.17 -0.91
C SER A 52 7.40 0.91 0.42
N GLY A 53 6.07 0.79 0.43
CA GLY A 53 5.29 0.54 1.63
C GLY A 53 3.86 1.09 1.54
N LEU A 54 3.22 1.16 2.71
CA LEU A 54 1.82 1.53 2.87
C LEU A 54 1.67 2.74 3.80
N MET A 55 0.74 3.64 3.46
CA MET A 55 0.29 4.73 4.33
C MET A 55 -1.08 4.35 4.92
N VAL A 56 -1.08 3.76 6.12
CA VAL A 56 -2.26 3.18 6.73
C VAL A 56 -3.10 4.23 7.47
N GLY A 57 -4.36 4.38 7.08
CA GLY A 57 -5.33 5.30 7.70
C GLY A 57 -6.04 4.67 8.91
N THR A 58 -7.36 4.48 8.84
CA THR A 58 -8.20 4.00 9.96
C THR A 58 -7.72 2.71 10.60
N ALA A 59 -7.18 1.76 9.82
CA ALA A 59 -6.65 0.50 10.35
C ALA A 59 -5.43 0.70 11.30
N SER A 60 -4.78 1.86 11.28
CA SER A 60 -3.72 2.21 12.24
C SER A 60 -4.24 2.50 13.66
N LEU A 61 -5.55 2.72 13.82
CA LEU A 61 -6.18 3.00 15.12
C LEU A 61 -6.49 1.74 15.92
N ASP A 62 -6.43 0.56 15.29
CA ASP A 62 -6.49 -0.73 15.95
C ASP A 62 -5.06 -1.29 16.09
N PRO A 63 -4.52 -1.42 17.31
CA PRO A 63 -3.15 -1.87 17.51
C PRO A 63 -2.91 -3.31 17.03
N VAL A 64 -3.91 -4.19 17.09
CA VAL A 64 -3.79 -5.58 16.65
C VAL A 64 -3.78 -5.64 15.13
N ALA A 65 -4.71 -4.94 14.47
CA ALA A 65 -4.79 -4.89 13.02
C ALA A 65 -3.53 -4.22 12.43
N PHE A 66 -3.08 -3.10 13.03
CA PHE A 66 -1.89 -2.40 12.58
C PHE A 66 -0.62 -3.25 12.74
N ALA A 67 -0.47 -3.97 13.86
CA ALA A 67 0.66 -4.89 14.05
C ALA A 67 0.70 -5.97 12.96
N ARG A 68 -0.45 -6.58 12.61
CA ARG A 68 -0.54 -7.55 11.52
C ARG A 68 -0.18 -6.98 10.15
N ILE A 69 -0.47 -5.69 9.91
CA ILE A 69 -0.05 -5.00 8.68
C ILE A 69 1.46 -4.80 8.67
N CYS A 70 2.05 -4.37 9.80
CA CYS A 70 3.50 -4.24 9.94
C CYS A 70 4.23 -5.58 9.76
N GLU A 71 3.69 -6.67 10.30
CA GLU A 71 4.25 -8.02 10.11
C GLU A 71 4.29 -8.40 8.63
N LYS A 72 3.23 -8.13 7.87
CA LYS A 72 3.21 -8.35 6.41
C LYS A 72 4.27 -7.51 5.68
N ALA A 73 4.52 -6.28 6.13
CA ALA A 73 5.54 -5.40 5.55
C ALA A 73 6.98 -5.80 5.91
N SER A 74 7.16 -6.58 6.98
CA SER A 74 8.48 -7.05 7.43
C SER A 74 8.97 -8.31 6.72
N TYR A 75 8.11 -8.98 5.95
CA TYR A 75 8.46 -10.20 5.21
C TYR A 75 9.07 -9.83 3.86
N ASP A 76 10.38 -9.60 3.85
CA ASP A 76 11.19 -9.68 2.63
C ASP A 76 11.46 -11.17 2.36
N ASP A 77 11.35 -11.62 1.11
CA ASP A 77 11.82 -12.94 0.67
C ASP A 77 13.34 -13.03 0.89
N TYR A 78 13.74 -13.40 2.11
CA TYR A 78 15.12 -13.68 2.46
C TYR A 78 15.47 -15.10 1.99
N VAL A 79 15.85 -15.21 0.73
CA VAL A 79 16.48 -16.43 0.20
C VAL A 79 17.90 -16.49 0.77
N ILE A 80 18.14 -17.46 1.67
CA ILE A 80 19.46 -17.87 2.14
C ILE A 80 20.19 -18.64 1.02
#